data_AF-A0A9P8Q4P3-F1
#
_entry.id   AF-A0A9P8Q4P3-F1
#
_cell.length_a   1.000
_cell.length_b   1.000
_cell.length_c   1.000
_cell.angle_alpha   90.00
_cell.angle_beta   90.00
_cell.angle_gamma   90.00
#
_symmetry.space_group_name_H-M   'P 1'
#
loop_
_entity.id
_entity.type
_entity.pdbx_description
1 polymer ?
#
loop_
_entity_poly.entity_id
_entity_poly.type
_entity_poly.pdbx_seq_one_letter_code
_entity_poly.pdbx_strand_id
1 'polypeptide(L)' 'VIGGVTIGEGSVIGAGSLVNKDVPPFSIVGGCPAKFIKKVDFPKRDRENFKVLI' A
#
# COMPACT_ATOMS: atom_id res chain seq x y z
N VAL A 1 -10.39 9.05 -5.15
CA VAL A 1 -11.03 8.07 -4.24
C VAL A 1 -12.45 8.54 -3.97
N ILE A 2 -13.46 7.69 -4.13
CA ILE A 2 -14.85 8.08 -3.85
C ILE A 2 -15.15 7.99 -2.35
N GLY A 3 -16.12 8.75 -1.85
CA GLY A 3 -16.56 8.65 -0.44
C GLY A 3 -17.20 7.29 -0.15
N GLY A 4 -16.90 6.73 1.03
CA GLY A 4 -17.48 5.45 1.48
C GLY A 4 -16.62 4.21 1.23
N VAL A 5 -15.40 4.34 0.70
CA VAL A 5 -14.44 3.23 0.57
C VAL A 5 -13.39 3.27 1.68
N THR A 6 -13.04 2.10 2.17
CA THR A 6 -12.00 1.88 3.18
C THR A 6 -10.67 1.55 2.50
N ILE A 7 -9.61 2.24 2.88
CA ILE A 7 -8.25 1.96 2.43
C ILE A 7 -7.49 1.31 3.59
N GLY A 8 -7.11 0.05 3.42
CA GLY A 8 -6.33 -0.67 4.42
C GLY A 8 -4.93 -0.09 4.59
N GLU A 9 -4.35 -0.29 5.78
CA GLU A 9 -3.00 0.18 6.12
C GLU A 9 -1.94 -0.38 5.15
N GLY A 10 -0.92 0.44 4.85
CA GLY A 10 0.17 0.05 3.96
C GLY A 10 -0.23 -0.16 2.50
N SER A 11 -1.46 0.22 2.12
CA SER A 11 -1.91 0.15 0.72
C SER A 11 -1.34 1.30 -0.12
N VAL A 12 -1.08 1.02 -1.39
CA VAL A 12 -0.52 1.97 -2.35
C VAL A 12 -1.51 2.20 -3.48
N ILE A 13 -1.82 3.46 -3.78
CA ILE A 13 -2.73 3.85 -4.84
C ILE A 13 -1.93 4.52 -5.97
N GLY A 14 -2.02 3.98 -7.19
CA GLY A 14 -1.38 4.58 -8.35
C GLY A 14 -1.93 5.96 -8.67
N ALA A 15 -1.08 6.85 -9.21
CA ALA A 15 -1.53 8.16 -9.69
C ALA A 15 -2.60 8.02 -10.78
N GLY A 16 -3.61 8.91 -10.78
CA GLY A 16 -4.72 8.87 -11.75
C GLY A 16 -5.75 7.75 -11.52
N SER A 17 -5.77 7.14 -10.33
CA SER A 17 -6.66 6.00 -10.06
C SER A 17 -8.04 6.41 -9.52
N LEU A 18 -9.10 5.79 -10.05
CA LEU A 18 -10.47 5.92 -9.54
C LEU A 18 -10.79 4.73 -8.63
N VAL A 19 -10.53 4.90 -7.35
CA VAL A 19 -10.90 3.90 -6.32
C VAL A 19 -12.39 3.97 -6.06
N ASN A 20 -13.12 2.93 -6.46
CA ASN A 20 -14.57 2.77 -6.30
C ASN A 20 -14.99 1.57 -5.43
N LYS A 21 -14.02 0.83 -4.90
CA LYS A 21 -14.21 -0.33 -4.02
C LYS A 21 -13.19 -0.28 -2.88
N ASP A 22 -13.46 -1.00 -1.79
CA ASP A 22 -12.54 -1.12 -0.66
C ASP A 22 -11.20 -1.73 -1.09
N VAL A 23 -10.13 -1.24 -0.49
CA VAL A 23 -8.76 -1.63 -0.78
C VAL A 23 -8.21 -2.41 0.43
N PRO A 24 -7.86 -3.70 0.28
CA PRO A 24 -7.33 -4.49 1.39
C PRO A 24 -5.95 -3.96 1.83
N PRO A 25 -5.57 -4.12 3.10
CA PRO A 25 -4.27 -3.67 3.60
C PRO A 25 -3.12 -4.33 2.83
N PHE A 26 -1.99 -3.62 2.74
CA PHE A 26 -0.79 -4.07 2.03
C PHE A 26 -1.05 -4.41 0.55
N SER A 27 -1.98 -3.72 -0.12
CA SER A 27 -2.27 -3.94 -1.53
C SER A 27 -1.94 -2.73 -2.40
N ILE A 28 -1.52 -2.99 -3.63
CA ILE A 28 -1.32 -1.96 -4.65
C ILE A 28 -2.49 -2.01 -5.61
N VAL A 29 -3.17 -0.88 -5.76
CA VAL A 29 -4.28 -0.71 -6.71
C VAL A 29 -4.00 0.45 -7.65
N GLY A 30 -4.47 0.34 -8.89
CA GLY A 30 -4.28 1.42 -9.86
C GLY A 30 -5.22 1.38 -11.06
N GLY A 31 -5.36 2.53 -11.74
CA GLY A 31 -6.18 2.70 -12.94
C GLY A 31 -7.55 3.33 -12.69
N CYS A 32 -8.28 3.60 -13.77
CA CYS A 32 -9.63 4.15 -13.73
C CYS A 32 -10.58 3.22 -14.50
N PRO A 33 -11.35 2.32 -13.84
CA PRO A 33 -11.43 2.08 -12.39
C PRO A 33 -10.19 1.40 -11.78
N ALA A 34 -9.97 1.59 -10.47
CA ALA A 34 -8.84 1.01 -9.78
C ALA A 34 -8.95 -0.52 -9.71
N LYS A 35 -7.92 -1.21 -10.19
CA LYS A 35 -7.80 -2.67 -10.14
C LYS A 35 -6.63 -3.08 -9.25
N PHE A 36 -6.73 -4.25 -8.66
CA PHE A 36 -5.63 -4.86 -7.91
C PHE A 36 -4.47 -5.17 -8.85
N ILE A 37 -3.27 -4.73 -8.47
CA ILE A 37 -2.03 -4.93 -9.22
C ILE A 37 -1.16 -5.98 -8.54
N LYS A 38 -0.81 -5.77 -7.26
CA LYS A 38 0.03 -6.68 -6.47
C LYS A 38 -0.15 -6.48 -4.97
N LYS A 39 0.31 -7.43 -4.16
CA LYS A 39 0.51 -7.23 -2.73
C LYS A 39 1.87 -6.57 -2.47
N VAL A 40 1.94 -5.77 -1.40
CA VAL A 40 3.16 -5.15 -0.91
C VAL A 40 3.71 -6.04 0.20
N ASP A 41 4.85 -6.67 -0.06
CA ASP A 41 5.69 -7.22 0.99
C ASP A 41 6.69 -6.14 1.40
N PHE A 42 6.45 -5.48 2.53
CA PHE A 42 7.43 -4.55 3.06
C PHE A 42 8.62 -5.35 3.59
N PRO A 43 9.85 -5.15 3.08
CA PRO A 43 11.02 -5.72 3.73
C PRO A 43 11.05 -5.18 5.16
N LYS A 44 10.96 -6.07 6.16
CA LYS A 44 11.12 -5.67 7.55
C LYS A 44 12.51 -5.06 7.66
N ARG A 45 12.58 -3.79 8.02
CA ARG A 45 13.85 -3.12 8.23
C ARG A 45 14.46 -3.70 9.50
N ASP A 46 15.31 -4.71 9.36
CA ASP A 46 16.07 -5.29 10.45
C ASP A 46 16.91 -4.19 11.09
N ARG A 47 16.48 -3.70 12.26
CA ARG A 47 17.18 -2.65 13.02
C ARG A 47 18.40 -3.18 13.77
N GLU A 48 18.78 -4.44 13.60
CA GLU A 48 19.70 -5.14 14.52
C GLU A 48 21.20 -4.96 14.24
N ASN A 49 21.62 -4.13 13.29
CA ASN A 49 23.05 -3.97 12.97
C ASN A 49 23.69 -2.59 13.25
N PHE A 50 23.05 -1.75 14.07
CA PHE A 50 23.75 -0.60 14.68
C PHE A 50 24.27 -0.96 16.07
N LYS A 51 25.12 -2.00 16.17
CA LYS A 51 26.01 -2.13 17.32
C LYS A 51 27.13 -1.12 17.09
N VAL A 52 26.87 0.09 17.55
CA VAL A 52 27.79 1.22 17.62
C VAL A 52 29.13 0.74 18.19
N LEU A 53 30.18 0.83 17.38
CA LEU A 53 31.56 0.63 17.80
C LEU A 53 32.07 2.00 18.28
N ILE A 54 31.96 2.26 19.59
CA ILE A 54 32.81 3.22 20.32
C ILE A 54 33.57 2.43 21.37
#